data_AF-A0A9Q1FEV5-F1
#
_entry.id   AF-A0A9Q1FEV5-F1
#
_cell.length_a   1.000
_cell.length_b   1.000
_cell.length_c   1.000
_cell.angle_alpha   90.00
_cell.angle_beta   90.00
_cell.angle_gamma   90.00
#
_symmetry.space_group_name_H-M   'P 1'
#
loop_
_entity.id
_entity.type
_entity.pdbx_description
1 polymer ?
#
loop_
_entity_poly.entity_id
_entity_poly.type
_entity_poly.pdbx_seq_one_letter_code
_entity_poly.pdbx_strand_id
1 'polypeptide(L)'
;MQASFVYGRGKENRAELALPPEESEDELVDSDEDNNVDVNLDESSDSSESESGTDTEAEPEGTEMEQFIGVCFYMSVHGLPKTRFNWNPKTRVEMVASTMTVNRWENIRRHLHFADNNQVPGGDKLFKVRPLLNFLNDSFSSIPMDEMLCVDEQMVPFKGRSQLKQYIPMKPKRWGYNIA
;
A
#
# COMPACT_ATOMS: atom_id res chain seq x y z
N MET A 1 24.49 -57.53 17.37
CA MET A 1 23.55 -58.68 17.42
C MET A 1 22.53 -58.36 18.51
N GLN A 2 21.23 -58.58 18.20
CA GLN A 2 20.02 -58.45 19.03
C GLN A 2 19.34 -57.07 19.22
N ALA A 3 18.07 -57.07 18.79
CA ALA A 3 16.96 -56.13 19.00
C ALA A 3 16.46 -56.20 20.48
N SER A 4 15.55 -55.38 21.03
CA SER A 4 14.23 -54.93 20.53
C SER A 4 13.54 -53.89 21.46
N PHE A 5 12.61 -53.15 20.85
CA PHE A 5 11.53 -52.24 21.29
C PHE A 5 10.95 -52.30 22.72
N VAL A 6 10.57 -51.13 23.29
CA VAL A 6 9.21 -50.81 23.83
C VAL A 6 8.91 -49.29 23.69
N TYR A 7 7.65 -49.01 23.30
CA TYR A 7 7.02 -47.72 22.98
C TYR A 7 6.66 -46.88 24.23
N GLY A 8 6.95 -45.58 24.23
CA GLY A 8 6.55 -44.64 25.29
C GLY A 8 6.10 -43.30 24.70
N ARG A 9 4.78 -43.12 24.62
CA ARG A 9 4.09 -41.94 24.09
C ARG A 9 4.17 -40.79 25.12
N GLY A 10 5.25 -40.00 25.07
CA GLY A 10 5.39 -38.78 25.87
C GLY A 10 4.58 -37.63 25.26
N LYS A 11 3.57 -37.15 25.99
CA LYS A 11 2.86 -35.92 25.66
C LYS A 11 3.79 -34.75 25.95
N GLU A 12 4.30 -34.09 24.91
CA GLU A 12 4.96 -32.79 25.06
C GLU A 12 3.89 -31.69 25.05
N ASN A 13 3.96 -30.86 26.07
CA ASN A 13 3.01 -29.82 26.41
C ASN A 13 3.02 -28.75 25.32
N ARG A 14 1.84 -28.53 24.70
CA ARG A 14 1.54 -27.32 23.94
C ARG A 14 1.60 -26.15 24.90
N ALA A 15 2.69 -25.38 24.86
CA ALA A 15 2.71 -24.05 25.44
C ALA A 15 1.67 -23.22 24.70
N GLU A 16 0.52 -23.03 25.34
CA GLU A 16 -0.46 -22.03 24.99
C GLU A 16 0.21 -20.67 25.23
N LEU A 17 0.66 -20.03 24.15
CA LEU A 17 1.09 -18.63 24.21
C LEU A 17 -0.19 -17.80 24.38
N ALA A 18 -0.56 -17.53 25.63
CA ALA A 18 -1.70 -16.69 25.97
C ALA A 18 -1.49 -15.30 25.36
N LEU A 19 -2.41 -14.87 24.50
CA LEU A 19 -2.49 -13.50 24.02
C LEU A 19 -2.81 -12.60 25.23
N PRO A 20 -2.14 -11.44 25.40
CA PRO A 20 -2.51 -10.48 26.43
C PRO A 20 -3.92 -9.93 26.17
N PRO A 21 -4.65 -9.53 27.23
CA PRO A 21 -6.02 -9.05 27.13
C PRO A 21 -6.13 -7.79 26.26
N GLU A 22 -7.23 -7.69 25.51
CA GLU A 22 -7.63 -6.49 24.77
C GLU A 22 -7.81 -5.33 25.76
N GLU A 23 -6.80 -4.45 25.82
CA GLU A 23 -6.97 -3.14 26.44
C GLU A 23 -7.69 -2.22 25.45
N SER A 24 -8.71 -1.54 25.98
CA SER A 24 -9.67 -0.68 25.30
C SER A 24 -9.01 0.32 24.36
N GLU A 25 -9.54 0.36 23.13
CA GLU A 25 -9.21 1.34 22.11
C GLU A 25 -9.59 2.75 22.59
N ASP A 26 -8.62 3.50 23.10
CA ASP A 26 -8.72 4.95 23.08
C ASP A 26 -8.63 5.38 21.59
N GLU A 27 -9.78 5.70 21.01
CA GLU A 27 -9.93 6.28 19.67
C GLU A 27 -9.17 7.61 19.58
N LEU A 28 -7.91 7.56 19.19
CA LEU A 28 -7.32 8.67 18.44
C LEU A 28 -7.81 8.54 16.99
N VAL A 29 -8.79 9.38 16.66
CA VAL A 29 -9.27 9.58 15.29
C VAL A 29 -8.11 10.09 14.44
N ASP A 30 -7.40 9.17 13.80
CA ASP A 30 -6.29 9.47 12.90
C ASP A 30 -6.83 9.84 11.51
N SER A 31 -6.47 11.04 11.07
CA SER A 31 -6.83 11.63 9.78
C SER A 31 -6.23 10.93 8.55
N ASP A 32 -5.43 9.88 8.75
CA ASP A 32 -4.62 9.28 7.68
C ASP A 32 -5.26 8.03 7.04
N GLU A 33 -6.53 7.73 7.35
CA GLU A 33 -7.18 6.48 6.90
C GLU A 33 -7.25 6.29 5.38
N ASP A 34 -7.19 7.36 4.58
CA ASP A 34 -7.45 7.26 3.13
C ASP A 34 -6.23 7.61 2.24
N ASN A 35 -5.06 7.90 2.81
CA ASN A 35 -3.80 8.01 2.05
C ASN A 35 -3.10 6.65 1.85
N ASN A 36 -3.71 5.58 2.35
CA ASN A 36 -3.30 4.24 1.95
C ASN A 36 -3.58 4.11 0.45
N VAL A 37 -2.53 3.96 -0.36
CA VAL A 37 -2.67 3.41 -1.70
C VAL A 37 -3.14 1.97 -1.48
N ASP A 38 -4.46 1.79 -1.41
CA ASP A 38 -5.06 0.47 -1.50
C ASP A 38 -4.75 -0.05 -2.90
N VAL A 39 -3.59 -0.69 -3.01
CA VAL A 39 -3.28 -1.62 -4.10
C VAL A 39 -4.22 -2.81 -3.87
N ASN A 40 -5.48 -2.64 -4.25
CA ASN A 40 -6.48 -3.68 -4.14
C ASN A 40 -6.08 -4.83 -5.07
N LEU A 41 -5.74 -5.95 -4.43
CA LEU A 41 -5.69 -7.27 -5.02
C LEU A 41 -7.15 -7.70 -5.27
N ASP A 42 -7.58 -7.55 -6.52
CA ASP A 42 -8.61 -8.32 -7.26
C ASP A 42 -9.99 -8.57 -6.61
N GLU A 43 -11.05 -8.01 -7.19
CA GLU A 43 -12.08 -8.77 -7.93
C GLU A 43 -13.12 -7.79 -8.50
N SER A 44 -13.37 -7.90 -9.81
CA SER A 44 -14.36 -7.17 -10.58
C SER A 44 -15.74 -7.84 -10.55
N SER A 45 -16.80 -7.07 -10.27
CA SER A 45 -18.17 -7.40 -10.72
C SER A 45 -19.12 -6.19 -10.65
N ASP A 46 -19.47 -5.70 -11.84
CA ASP A 46 -20.69 -5.08 -12.39
C ASP A 46 -21.82 -4.51 -11.49
N SER A 47 -22.24 -3.25 -11.75
CA SER A 47 -23.65 -2.87 -12.05
C SER A 47 -23.85 -1.35 -12.35
N SER A 48 -24.22 -1.09 -13.61
CA SER A 48 -25.17 -0.11 -14.23
C SER A 48 -25.46 1.34 -13.72
N GLU A 49 -25.28 2.28 -14.67
CA GLU A 49 -26.09 3.47 -15.10
C GLU A 49 -26.32 4.65 -14.13
N SER A 50 -26.27 5.95 -14.48
CA SER A 50 -25.95 6.70 -15.71
C SER A 50 -25.77 8.19 -15.32
N GLU A 51 -24.78 8.90 -15.86
CA GLU A 51 -24.87 10.36 -16.14
C GLU A 51 -23.79 10.76 -17.15
N SER A 52 -24.19 11.63 -18.10
CA SER A 52 -23.43 11.95 -19.31
C SER A 52 -22.18 12.77 -19.04
N GLY A 53 -21.02 12.16 -19.26
CA GLY A 53 -19.74 12.81 -19.42
C GLY A 53 -18.82 11.81 -20.10
N THR A 54 -18.14 12.21 -21.17
CA THR A 54 -17.16 11.37 -21.87
C THR A 54 -15.90 11.21 -21.01
N ASP A 55 -16.01 10.63 -19.84
CA ASP A 55 -14.88 10.17 -19.03
C ASP A 55 -14.55 8.77 -19.54
N THR A 56 -13.97 8.73 -20.75
CA THR A 56 -13.68 7.47 -21.44
C THR A 56 -12.61 6.72 -20.65
N GLU A 57 -12.73 5.40 -20.54
CA GLU A 57 -11.73 4.45 -20.02
C GLU A 57 -10.45 4.41 -20.89
N ALA A 58 -10.09 5.53 -21.51
CA ALA A 58 -8.90 5.67 -22.31
C ALA A 58 -7.66 5.66 -21.40
N GLU A 59 -6.62 4.97 -21.87
CA GLU A 59 -5.29 5.00 -21.26
C GLU A 59 -4.82 6.45 -21.07
N PRO A 60 -4.22 6.79 -19.92
CA PRO A 60 -3.76 8.14 -19.67
C PRO A 60 -2.62 8.53 -20.62
N GLU A 61 -2.70 9.75 -21.15
CA GLU A 61 -1.60 10.35 -21.91
C GLU A 61 -0.44 10.73 -20.98
N GLY A 62 0.79 10.85 -21.49
CA GLY A 62 1.96 11.21 -20.69
C GLY A 62 1.75 12.48 -19.84
N THR A 63 1.18 13.52 -20.43
CA THR A 63 0.83 14.78 -19.73
C THR A 63 -0.13 14.56 -18.56
N GLU A 64 -1.09 13.64 -18.72
CA GLU A 64 -2.07 13.34 -17.69
C GLU A 64 -1.45 12.54 -16.53
N MET A 65 -0.49 11.66 -16.82
CA MET A 65 0.26 10.97 -15.78
C MET A 65 1.17 11.93 -15.00
N GLU A 66 1.77 12.92 -15.67
CA GLU A 66 2.49 14.01 -14.99
C GLU A 66 1.57 14.82 -14.08
N GLN A 67 0.36 15.14 -14.53
CA GLN A 67 -0.66 15.80 -13.71
C GLN A 67 -1.07 14.93 -12.51
N PHE A 68 -1.28 13.63 -12.70
CA PHE A 68 -1.60 12.68 -11.62
C PHE A 68 -0.50 12.69 -10.55
N ILE A 69 0.76 12.57 -10.96
CA ILE A 69 1.91 12.61 -10.05
C ILE A 69 2.01 13.97 -9.35
N GLY A 70 1.79 15.07 -10.07
CA GLY A 70 1.75 16.41 -9.49
C GLY A 70 0.66 16.57 -8.43
N VAL A 71 -0.53 16.00 -8.67
CA VAL A 71 -1.63 15.97 -7.70
C VAL A 71 -1.25 15.12 -6.48
N CYS A 72 -0.60 13.96 -6.64
CA CYS A 72 -0.09 13.15 -5.52
C CYS A 72 0.82 13.98 -4.60
N PHE A 73 1.78 14.71 -5.17
CA PHE A 73 2.70 15.56 -4.40
C PHE A 73 1.99 16.74 -3.75
N TYR A 74 1.06 17.38 -4.45
CA TYR A 74 0.35 18.52 -3.88
C TYR A 74 -0.53 18.08 -2.69
N MET A 75 -1.24 16.96 -2.84
CA MET A 75 -2.10 16.42 -1.79
C MET A 75 -1.32 15.95 -0.57
N SER A 76 -0.09 15.42 -0.74
CA SER A 76 0.74 15.01 0.40
C SER A 76 1.15 16.19 1.29
N VAL A 77 1.29 17.39 0.71
CA VAL A 77 1.58 18.63 1.45
C VAL A 77 0.31 19.24 2.04
N HIS A 78 -0.80 19.26 1.30
CA HIS A 78 -2.05 19.87 1.77
C HIS A 78 -2.77 19.02 2.84
N GLY A 79 -2.64 17.69 2.78
CA GLY A 79 -3.02 16.79 3.87
C GLY A 79 -4.50 16.77 4.25
N LEU A 80 -5.43 16.72 3.28
CA LEU A 80 -6.83 16.49 3.61
C LEU A 80 -7.06 15.02 4.04
N PRO A 81 -7.91 14.75 5.05
CA PRO A 81 -8.10 13.38 5.56
C PRO A 81 -8.58 12.38 4.52
N LYS A 82 -9.34 12.85 3.53
CA LYS A 82 -9.87 12.03 2.43
C LYS A 82 -9.54 12.66 1.11
N THR A 83 -9.08 11.84 0.18
CA THR A 83 -8.72 12.27 -1.17
C THR A 83 -9.88 13.01 -1.87
N ARG A 84 -11.10 12.47 -1.80
CA ARG A 84 -12.30 13.09 -2.41
C ARG A 84 -12.61 14.50 -1.89
N PHE A 85 -12.12 14.88 -0.70
CA PHE A 85 -12.38 16.21 -0.15
C PHE A 85 -11.75 17.33 -0.98
N ASN A 86 -10.69 17.05 -1.74
CA ASN A 86 -10.10 18.04 -2.65
C ASN A 86 -11.10 18.54 -3.72
N TRP A 87 -12.13 17.75 -4.05
CA TRP A 87 -13.17 18.10 -5.03
C TRP A 87 -14.51 18.50 -4.41
N ASN A 88 -14.67 18.39 -3.09
CA ASN A 88 -15.92 18.76 -2.42
C ASN A 88 -16.05 20.29 -2.38
N PRO A 89 -17.22 20.88 -2.70
CA PRO A 89 -17.41 22.34 -2.73
C PRO A 89 -16.98 23.10 -1.47
N LYS A 90 -17.04 22.49 -0.28
CA LYS A 90 -16.68 23.15 0.99
C LYS A 90 -15.19 23.10 1.31
N THR A 91 -14.49 22.10 0.79
CA THR A 91 -13.06 21.84 1.08
C THR A 91 -12.24 21.83 -0.20
N ARG A 92 -12.78 22.44 -1.27
CA ARG A 92 -12.24 22.38 -2.62
C ARG A 92 -10.84 22.98 -2.62
N VAL A 93 -9.89 22.20 -3.11
CA VAL A 93 -8.53 22.65 -3.37
C VAL A 93 -8.44 22.96 -4.84
N GLU A 94 -8.46 24.24 -5.21
CA GLU A 94 -8.61 24.65 -6.61
C GLU A 94 -7.52 24.04 -7.49
N MET A 95 -6.25 24.08 -7.05
CA MET A 95 -5.11 23.51 -7.78
C MET A 95 -5.28 22.01 -8.11
N VAL A 96 -5.93 21.24 -7.24
CA VAL A 96 -6.17 19.81 -7.47
C VAL A 96 -7.37 19.65 -8.39
N ALA A 97 -8.48 20.30 -8.04
CA ALA A 97 -9.76 20.10 -8.70
C ALA A 97 -9.89 20.81 -10.06
N SER A 98 -8.99 21.74 -10.39
CA SER A 98 -8.84 22.33 -11.73
C SER A 98 -7.94 21.50 -12.64
N THR A 99 -7.01 20.74 -12.07
CA THR A 99 -6.02 19.95 -12.81
C THR A 99 -6.64 18.65 -13.34
N MET A 100 -7.42 17.96 -12.51
CA MET A 100 -8.01 16.67 -12.86
C MET A 100 -9.38 16.51 -12.19
N THR A 101 -10.32 15.82 -12.82
CA THR A 101 -11.61 15.50 -12.19
C THR A 101 -11.46 14.36 -11.18
N VAL A 102 -12.34 14.29 -10.18
CA VAL A 102 -12.31 13.21 -9.17
C VAL A 102 -12.48 11.83 -9.81
N ASN A 103 -13.35 11.72 -10.81
CA ASN A 103 -13.59 10.47 -11.53
C ASN A 103 -12.34 10.03 -12.28
N ARG A 104 -11.66 10.95 -12.96
CA ARG A 104 -10.43 10.63 -13.70
C ARG A 104 -9.29 10.26 -12.77
N TRP A 105 -9.13 10.99 -11.67
CA TRP A 105 -8.17 10.65 -10.61
C TRP A 105 -8.38 9.22 -10.08
N GLU A 106 -9.63 8.86 -9.77
CA GLU A 106 -9.96 7.52 -9.28
C GLU A 106 -9.78 6.44 -10.33
N ASN A 107 -10.10 6.75 -11.59
CA ASN A 107 -9.90 5.85 -12.70
C ASN A 107 -8.40 5.53 -12.88
N ILE A 108 -7.53 6.53 -12.92
CA ILE A 108 -6.08 6.33 -13.01
C ILE A 108 -5.56 5.58 -11.79
N ARG A 109 -5.92 6.01 -10.57
CA ARG A 109 -5.48 5.37 -9.33
C ARG A 109 -5.84 3.89 -9.28
N ARG A 110 -7.02 3.50 -9.77
CA ARG A 110 -7.51 2.11 -9.74
C ARG A 110 -6.76 1.20 -10.73
N HIS A 111 -6.36 1.72 -11.88
CA HIS A 111 -5.75 0.94 -12.96
C HIS A 111 -4.22 1.10 -13.04
N LEU A 112 -3.60 1.74 -12.04
CA LEU A 112 -2.16 1.92 -12.01
C LEU A 112 -1.43 0.58 -11.79
N HIS A 113 -0.72 0.13 -12.82
CA HIS A 113 0.06 -1.10 -12.82
C HIS A 113 1.49 -0.85 -13.32
N PHE A 114 2.48 -1.45 -12.65
CA PHE A 114 3.91 -1.32 -13.03
C PHE A 114 4.48 -2.59 -13.66
N ALA A 115 3.71 -3.68 -13.72
CA ALA A 115 4.12 -4.95 -14.31
C ALA A 115 2.92 -5.63 -15.01
N ASP A 116 3.22 -6.47 -16.01
CA ASP A 116 2.21 -7.26 -16.71
C ASP A 116 1.72 -8.42 -15.83
N ASN A 117 0.44 -8.38 -15.46
CA ASN A 117 -0.19 -9.40 -14.61
C ASN A 117 -0.24 -10.80 -15.27
N ASN A 118 0.03 -10.93 -16.58
CA ASN A 118 0.09 -12.23 -17.25
C ASN A 118 1.46 -12.93 -17.10
N GLN A 119 2.46 -12.23 -16.57
CA GLN A 119 3.84 -12.71 -16.52
C GLN A 119 4.32 -13.01 -15.09
N VAL A 120 3.39 -13.24 -14.15
CA VAL A 120 3.73 -13.44 -12.74
C VAL A 120 4.69 -14.62 -12.57
N PRO A 121 5.96 -14.38 -12.19
CA PRO A 121 6.91 -15.44 -11.97
C PRO A 121 6.57 -16.17 -10.67
N GLY A 122 6.78 -17.48 -10.64
CA GLY A 122 6.60 -18.27 -9.43
C GLY A 122 7.57 -17.82 -8.33
N GLY A 123 7.06 -17.14 -7.30
CA GLY A 123 7.78 -16.90 -6.05
C GLY A 123 8.15 -15.45 -5.72
N ASP A 124 8.11 -14.51 -6.69
CA ASP A 124 8.36 -13.10 -6.38
C ASP A 124 7.07 -12.40 -5.91
N LYS A 125 6.92 -12.25 -4.59
CA LYS A 125 5.78 -11.56 -3.97
C LYS A 125 5.71 -10.06 -4.31
N LEU A 126 6.80 -9.46 -4.75
CA LEU A 126 6.90 -8.03 -5.10
C LEU A 126 6.83 -7.78 -6.61
N PHE A 127 6.57 -8.81 -7.42
CA PHE A 127 6.60 -8.73 -8.89
C PHE A 127 5.84 -7.51 -9.45
N LYS A 128 4.64 -7.22 -8.92
CA LYS A 128 3.79 -6.12 -9.39
C LYS A 128 4.41 -4.72 -9.27
N VAL A 129 5.38 -4.55 -8.37
CA VAL A 129 6.09 -3.28 -8.13
C VAL A 129 7.59 -3.38 -8.46
N ARG A 130 8.07 -4.56 -8.84
CA ARG A 130 9.49 -4.83 -9.09
C ARG A 130 10.11 -3.88 -10.12
N PRO A 131 9.47 -3.56 -11.26
CA PRO A 131 10.06 -2.64 -12.24
C PRO A 131 10.31 -1.25 -11.64
N LEU A 132 9.37 -0.75 -10.84
CA LEU A 132 9.51 0.53 -10.15
C LEU A 132 10.63 0.48 -9.10
N LEU A 133 10.69 -0.58 -8.29
CA LEU A 133 11.74 -0.73 -7.27
C LEU A 133 13.13 -0.80 -7.88
N ASN A 134 13.30 -1.54 -8.99
CA ASN A 134 14.58 -1.62 -9.68
C ASN A 134 14.99 -0.24 -10.23
N PHE A 135 14.07 0.46 -10.88
CA PHE A 135 14.32 1.82 -11.37
C PHE A 135 14.75 2.79 -10.26
N LEU A 136 14.07 2.75 -9.11
CA LEU A 136 14.41 3.58 -7.95
C LEU A 136 15.77 3.21 -7.35
N ASN A 137 16.05 1.91 -7.18
CA ASN A 137 17.33 1.44 -6.66
C ASN A 137 18.50 1.83 -7.57
N ASP A 138 18.35 1.69 -8.88
CA ASP A 138 19.37 2.09 -9.85
C ASP A 138 19.59 3.62 -9.80
N SER A 139 18.50 4.38 -9.71
CA SER A 139 18.56 5.85 -9.57
C SER A 139 19.25 6.28 -8.28
N PHE A 140 18.91 5.69 -7.14
CA PHE A 140 19.50 6.03 -5.85
C PHE A 140 20.96 5.59 -5.74
N SER A 141 21.31 4.45 -6.35
CA SER A 141 22.71 3.96 -6.39
C SER A 141 23.64 4.87 -7.21
N SER A 142 23.08 5.70 -8.10
CA SER A 142 23.86 6.68 -8.85
C SER A 142 24.25 7.92 -8.03
N ILE A 143 23.63 8.11 -6.86
CA ILE A 143 23.91 9.24 -5.97
C ILE A 143 25.13 8.88 -5.11
N PRO A 144 26.18 9.73 -5.06
CA PRO A 144 27.36 9.45 -4.25
C PRO A 144 27.00 9.42 -2.76
N MET A 145 27.48 8.38 -2.06
CA MET A 145 27.29 8.20 -0.63
C MET A 145 28.29 9.05 0.18
N ASP A 146 27.81 9.65 1.27
CA ASP A 146 28.65 10.38 2.24
C ASP A 146 29.28 9.40 3.25
N GLU A 147 30.27 9.86 4.02
CA GLU A 147 31.01 9.02 4.98
C GLU A 147 30.19 8.64 6.23
N MET A 148 29.19 9.46 6.58
CA MET A 148 28.38 9.31 7.79
C MET A 148 26.95 8.91 7.46
N LEU A 149 26.71 7.61 7.31
CA LEU A 149 25.40 7.04 7.01
C LEU A 149 24.82 6.26 8.20
N CYS A 150 23.50 6.34 8.36
CA CYS A 150 22.75 5.46 9.25
C CYS A 150 21.83 4.55 8.43
N VAL A 151 21.71 3.30 8.87
CA VAL A 151 20.75 2.33 8.34
C VAL A 151 19.74 2.08 9.44
N ASP A 152 18.47 2.22 9.12
CA ASP A 152 17.37 1.99 10.04
C ASP A 152 16.17 1.41 9.28
N GLU A 153 15.28 0.75 10.01
CA GLU A 153 14.09 0.13 9.45
C GLU A 153 12.92 1.13 9.41
N GLN A 154 12.39 1.40 8.23
CA GLN A 154 11.17 2.19 8.07
C GLN A 154 9.94 1.29 7.98
N MET A 155 8.87 1.66 8.66
CA MET A 155 7.60 0.96 8.55
C MET A 155 6.58 1.83 7.80
N VAL A 156 6.00 1.26 6.74
CA VAL A 156 4.91 1.87 5.98
C VAL A 156 3.59 1.26 6.46
N PRO A 157 2.73 2.03 7.15
CA PRO A 157 1.46 1.52 7.66
C PRO A 157 0.60 0.95 6.53
N PHE A 158 0.03 -0.23 6.74
CA PHE A 158 -0.87 -0.86 5.76
C PHE A 158 -1.90 -1.73 6.47
N LYS A 159 -3.19 -1.38 6.34
CA LYS A 159 -4.28 -2.12 6.97
C LYS A 159 -4.80 -3.28 6.11
N GLY A 160 -4.58 -3.27 4.80
CA GLY A 160 -5.09 -4.26 3.86
C GLY A 160 -4.52 -5.68 4.00
N ARG A 161 -5.01 -6.61 3.15
CA ARG A 161 -4.53 -8.01 3.12
C ARG A 161 -3.28 -8.13 2.26
N SER A 162 -2.18 -8.56 2.86
CA SER A 162 -0.93 -8.84 2.14
C SER A 162 -0.11 -9.88 2.90
N GLN A 163 0.53 -10.79 2.16
CA GLN A 163 1.46 -11.78 2.74
C GLN A 163 2.79 -11.17 3.20
N LEU A 164 3.07 -9.93 2.80
CA LEU A 164 4.29 -9.20 3.17
C LEU A 164 4.06 -8.27 4.37
N LYS A 165 2.82 -8.14 4.85
CA LYS A 165 2.48 -7.34 6.02
C LYS A 165 3.06 -7.97 7.28
N GLN A 166 3.74 -7.17 8.08
CA GLN A 166 4.36 -7.56 9.34
C GLN A 166 3.70 -6.83 10.52
N TYR A 167 3.78 -7.46 11.69
CA TYR A 167 3.38 -6.86 12.97
C TYR A 167 4.63 -6.52 13.79
N ILE A 168 4.78 -5.25 14.17
CA ILE A 168 5.89 -4.75 14.98
C ILE A 168 5.32 -4.09 16.24
N PRO A 169 5.30 -4.78 17.40
CA PRO A 169 4.59 -4.34 18.60
C PRO A 169 5.02 -2.96 19.13
N MET A 170 6.30 -2.63 18.97
CA MET A 170 6.91 -1.44 19.56
C MET A 170 6.84 -0.18 18.68
N LYS A 171 6.31 -0.27 17.45
CA LYS A 171 6.13 0.91 16.60
C LYS A 171 4.71 1.50 16.79
N PRO A 172 4.52 2.83 16.67
CA PRO A 172 3.21 3.47 16.83
C PRO A 172 2.12 2.86 15.94
N LYS A 173 2.47 2.53 14.69
CA LYS A 173 1.57 1.90 13.71
C LYS A 173 1.90 0.43 13.51
N ARG A 174 1.54 -0.43 14.46
CA ARG A 174 2.07 -1.81 14.57
C ARG A 174 1.92 -2.72 13.33
N TRP A 175 1.06 -2.41 12.36
CA TRP A 175 0.85 -3.23 11.16
C TRP A 175 1.26 -2.48 9.89
N GLY A 176 2.12 -3.10 9.07
CA GLY A 176 2.58 -2.49 7.83
C GLY A 176 3.61 -3.28 7.06
N TYR A 177 4.19 -2.66 6.04
CA TYR A 177 5.39 -3.17 5.37
C TYR A 177 6.61 -2.67 6.11
N ASN A 178 7.50 -3.59 6.49
CA ASN A 178 8.81 -3.22 7.02
C ASN A 178 9.81 -3.12 5.86
N ILE A 179 10.52 -2.01 5.80
CA ILE A 179 11.57 -1.71 4.82
C ILE A 179 12.86 -1.60 5.62
N ALA A 180 13.85 -2.42 5.27
CA ALA A 180 15.15 -2.53 5.92
C ALA A 180 16.25 -2.56 4.86
#